data_AF-A0A0B6CPD8-F1
#
_entry.id   AF-A0A0B6CPD8-F1
#
_cell.length_a   1.000
_cell.length_b   1.000
_cell.length_c   1.000
_cell.angle_alpha   90.00
_cell.angle_beta   90.00
_cell.angle_gamma   90.00
#
_symmetry.space_group_name_H-M   'P 1'
#
loop_
_entity.id
_entity.type
_entity.pdbx_description
1 polymer ?
#
loop_
_entity_poly.entity_id
_entity_poly.type
_entity_poly.pdbx_seq_one_letter_code
_entity_poly.pdbx_strand_id
1 'polypeptide(L)'
;MIKKITFLIFGFLVAMTSYAKFDKSNANGYWLQRDEATNTNVGVIHAYTNNHGSLNARMFVPLANVDDGKIHPPIIYCKNCGKGDAYGHKYDYSSGHDTYQGLEFVWDIKKSGSADKSHGKGPVYTEGSVLNPHDGKFYHVKAQTIEDGDKVYVRAFWGFLGKDEYWQRIPKSQANKIKWECGLTKDKIYPYQDKSGKIIDQELWKECSTRDFVKDPL
;
A
#
# COMPACT_ATOMS: atom_id res chain seq x y z
N MET A 1 -58.25 -23.26 44.43
CA MET A 1 -58.09 -22.28 43.33
C MET A 1 -56.71 -21.63 43.47
N ILE A 2 -55.70 -22.12 42.75
CA ILE A 2 -54.32 -21.62 42.83
C ILE A 2 -54.06 -20.80 41.56
N LYS A 3 -53.86 -19.48 41.73
CA LYS A 3 -53.51 -18.55 40.64
C LYS A 3 -52.07 -18.83 40.20
N LYS A 4 -51.87 -19.23 38.95
CA LYS A 4 -50.56 -19.30 38.30
C LYS A 4 -50.09 -17.87 38.00
N ILE A 5 -49.00 -17.44 38.65
CA ILE A 5 -48.28 -16.21 38.31
C ILE A 5 -47.22 -16.60 37.29
N THR A 6 -47.44 -16.20 36.03
CA THR A 6 -46.45 -16.36 34.96
C THR A 6 -45.49 -15.17 35.04
N PHE A 7 -44.27 -15.41 35.51
CA PHE A 7 -43.18 -14.44 35.44
C PHE A 7 -42.61 -14.44 34.01
N LEU A 8 -42.90 -13.39 33.24
CA LEU A 8 -42.28 -13.12 31.94
C LEU A 8 -40.91 -12.48 32.18
N ILE A 9 -39.85 -13.29 32.09
CA ILE A 9 -38.47 -12.80 32.08
C ILE A 9 -38.20 -12.22 30.69
N PHE A 10 -38.26 -10.90 30.56
CA PHE A 10 -37.83 -10.19 29.36
C PHE A 10 -36.30 -10.13 29.36
N GLY A 11 -35.67 -11.10 28.69
CA GLY A 11 -34.22 -11.16 28.55
C GLY A 11 -33.69 -10.01 27.71
N PHE A 12 -33.03 -9.05 28.35
CA PHE A 12 -32.33 -7.96 27.69
C PHE A 12 -31.00 -8.49 27.12
N LEU A 13 -31.01 -8.91 25.85
CA LEU A 13 -29.82 -9.31 25.10
C LEU A 13 -29.00 -8.06 24.78
N VAL A 14 -28.04 -7.72 25.64
CA VAL A 14 -27.01 -6.72 25.34
C VAL A 14 -26.05 -7.34 24.33
N ALA A 15 -26.24 -7.01 23.05
CA ALA A 15 -25.28 -7.34 22.01
C ALA A 15 -24.00 -6.53 22.24
N MET A 16 -23.00 -7.12 22.92
CA MET A 16 -21.66 -6.56 23.00
C MET A 16 -21.00 -6.67 21.63
N THR A 17 -21.11 -5.62 20.83
CA THR A 17 -20.29 -5.48 19.62
C THR A 17 -18.86 -5.20 20.06
N SER A 18 -18.02 -6.25 20.05
CA SER A 18 -16.57 -6.09 20.21
C SER A 18 -16.04 -5.34 18.99
N TYR A 19 -15.86 -4.02 19.13
CA TYR A 19 -15.09 -3.25 18.17
C TYR A 19 -13.63 -3.69 18.27
N ALA A 20 -13.18 -4.51 17.33
CA ALA A 20 -11.76 -4.82 17.20
C ALA A 20 -11.01 -3.50 16.96
N LYS A 21 -10.25 -3.05 17.97
CA LYS A 21 -9.43 -1.83 17.88
C LYS A 21 -8.38 -2.06 16.79
N PHE A 22 -8.31 -1.14 15.82
CA PHE A 22 -7.27 -1.15 14.81
C PHE A 22 -5.89 -0.99 15.49
N ASP A 23 -5.05 -2.02 15.40
CA ASP A 23 -3.69 -1.96 15.92
C ASP A 23 -2.75 -1.39 14.84
N LYS A 24 -2.45 -0.08 14.98
CA LYS A 24 -1.59 0.70 14.09
C LYS A 24 -0.15 0.19 14.00
N SER A 25 0.27 -0.66 14.94
CA SER A 25 1.58 -1.34 14.87
C SER A 25 1.63 -2.39 13.76
N ASN A 26 0.50 -2.90 13.26
CA ASN A 26 0.53 -3.81 12.11
C ASN A 26 0.74 -3.06 10.79
N ALA A 27 1.43 -3.69 9.84
CA ALA A 27 1.74 -3.10 8.54
C ALA A 27 0.53 -2.93 7.60
N ASN A 28 -0.61 -3.58 7.90
CA ASN A 28 -1.83 -3.42 7.11
C ASN A 28 -2.27 -1.95 7.05
N GLY A 29 -2.69 -1.50 5.87
CA GLY A 29 -3.16 -0.14 5.66
C GLY A 29 -2.66 0.48 4.35
N TYR A 30 -2.67 1.80 4.31
CA TYR A 30 -2.27 2.59 3.16
C TYR A 30 -1.05 3.42 3.49
N TRP A 31 -0.09 3.44 2.57
CA TRP A 31 1.22 4.03 2.76
C TRP A 31 1.56 4.93 1.59
N LEU A 32 1.93 6.18 1.87
CA LEU A 32 2.46 7.11 0.88
C LEU A 32 3.98 6.91 0.80
N GLN A 33 4.45 6.51 -0.38
CA GLN A 33 5.86 6.47 -0.73
C GLN A 33 6.26 7.81 -1.34
N ARG A 34 7.36 8.38 -0.86
CA ARG A 34 7.96 9.60 -1.39
C ARG A 34 9.42 9.36 -1.74
N ASP A 35 9.86 9.98 -2.82
CA ASP A 35 11.29 10.10 -3.08
C ASP A 35 11.87 11.15 -2.11
N GLU A 36 12.87 10.76 -1.34
CA GLU A 36 13.45 11.64 -0.31
C GLU A 36 14.26 12.79 -0.92
N ALA A 37 14.89 12.57 -2.08
CA ALA A 37 15.75 13.57 -2.71
C ALA A 37 14.95 14.69 -3.38
N THR A 38 13.85 14.35 -4.05
CA THR A 38 13.00 15.31 -4.75
C THR A 38 11.73 15.68 -3.99
N ASN A 39 11.47 15.02 -2.85
CA ASN A 39 10.26 15.17 -2.05
C ASN A 39 8.95 14.84 -2.82
N THR A 40 9.07 14.06 -3.89
CA THR A 40 7.99 13.71 -4.83
C THR A 40 7.18 12.54 -4.30
N ASN A 41 5.86 12.61 -4.41
CA ASN A 41 4.98 11.46 -4.18
C ASN A 41 5.15 10.44 -5.31
N VAL A 42 5.63 9.24 -4.98
CA VAL A 42 5.84 8.15 -5.95
C VAL A 42 4.57 7.31 -6.10
N GLY A 43 3.92 6.99 -4.98
CA GLY A 43 2.68 6.25 -5.02
C GLY A 43 2.05 6.04 -3.64
N VAL A 44 0.80 5.58 -3.68
CA VAL A 44 0.09 5.04 -2.52
C VAL A 44 0.09 3.54 -2.63
N ILE A 45 0.62 2.86 -1.61
CA ILE A 45 0.65 1.40 -1.50
C ILE A 45 -0.46 0.95 -0.57
N HIS A 46 -1.17 -0.12 -0.94
CA HIS A 46 -2.12 -0.79 -0.05
C HIS A 46 -1.53 -2.13 0.40
N ALA A 47 -1.17 -2.23 1.68
CA ALA A 47 -0.68 -3.44 2.32
C ALA A 47 -1.82 -4.16 3.07
N TYR A 48 -1.94 -5.46 2.89
CA TYR A 48 -3.03 -6.27 3.44
C TYR A 48 -2.59 -7.69 3.75
N THR A 49 -3.27 -8.32 4.71
CA THR A 49 -3.08 -9.75 5.00
C THR A 49 -3.90 -10.56 3.99
N ASN A 50 -3.24 -11.46 3.27
CA ASN A 50 -3.89 -12.38 2.34
C ASN A 50 -4.61 -13.51 3.09
N ASN A 51 -5.32 -14.38 2.35
CA ASN A 51 -6.10 -15.48 2.93
C ASN A 51 -5.25 -16.55 3.64
N HIS A 52 -3.92 -16.51 3.46
CA HIS A 52 -2.95 -17.41 4.09
C HIS A 52 -2.26 -16.77 5.30
N GLY A 53 -2.66 -15.57 5.70
CA GLY A 53 -2.06 -14.86 6.84
C GLY A 53 -0.74 -14.14 6.54
N SER A 54 -0.26 -14.16 5.29
CA SER A 54 0.92 -13.38 4.89
C SER A 54 0.54 -11.94 4.56
N LEU A 55 1.47 -11.00 4.71
CA LEU A 55 1.32 -9.63 4.24
C LEU A 55 1.69 -9.53 2.75
N ASN A 56 0.76 -9.05 1.95
CA ASN A 56 0.96 -8.65 0.55
C ASN A 56 0.79 -7.15 0.41
N ALA A 57 1.23 -6.59 -0.72
CA ALA A 57 0.92 -5.21 -1.08
C ALA A 57 0.73 -5.02 -2.58
N ARG A 58 -0.13 -4.06 -2.92
CA ARG A 58 -0.41 -3.62 -4.29
C ARG A 58 -0.25 -2.12 -4.45
N MET A 59 0.06 -1.68 -5.66
CA MET A 59 0.11 -0.25 -5.97
C MET A 59 -1.32 0.27 -6.02
N PHE A 60 -1.72 1.04 -5.01
CA PHE A 60 -3.09 1.56 -4.92
C PHE A 60 -3.32 2.74 -5.85
N VAL A 61 -2.35 3.66 -5.93
CA VAL A 61 -2.32 4.81 -6.83
C VAL A 61 -0.87 5.14 -7.18
N PRO A 62 -0.42 4.96 -8.43
CA PRO A 62 0.86 5.49 -8.84
C PRO A 62 0.75 7.01 -9.04
N LEU A 63 1.71 7.78 -8.53
CA LEU A 63 1.64 9.25 -8.51
C LEU A 63 2.72 9.90 -9.37
N ALA A 64 3.95 9.40 -9.34
CA ALA A 64 5.03 9.87 -10.21
C ALA A 64 6.17 8.84 -10.27
N ASN A 65 7.02 8.98 -11.28
CA ASN A 65 8.31 8.31 -11.36
C ASN A 65 9.42 9.36 -11.18
N VAL A 66 10.52 8.97 -10.53
CA VAL A 66 11.71 9.79 -10.36
C VAL A 66 12.91 9.04 -10.91
N ASP A 67 13.37 9.40 -12.11
CA ASP A 67 14.56 8.81 -12.74
C ASP A 67 15.65 9.90 -12.81
N ASP A 68 16.82 9.63 -12.21
CA ASP A 68 17.95 10.57 -12.16
C ASP A 68 17.55 11.99 -11.69
N GLY A 69 16.66 12.07 -10.68
CA GLY A 69 16.14 13.32 -10.12
C GLY A 69 15.11 14.04 -11.00
N LYS A 70 14.76 13.48 -12.17
CA LYS A 70 13.71 14.03 -13.03
C LYS A 70 12.38 13.40 -12.67
N ILE A 71 11.35 14.23 -12.56
CA ILE A 71 10.00 13.79 -12.23
C ILE A 71 9.20 13.67 -13.52
N HIS A 72 8.56 12.52 -13.73
CA HIS A 72 7.71 12.29 -14.90
C HIS A 72 6.47 11.46 -14.51
N PRO A 73 5.41 11.49 -15.35
CA PRO A 73 4.21 10.73 -15.10
C PRO A 73 4.49 9.24 -14.86
N PRO A 74 3.72 8.60 -13.97
CA PRO A 74 3.88 7.19 -13.68
C PRO A 74 3.54 6.31 -14.89
N ILE A 75 4.08 5.09 -14.90
CA ILE A 75 3.73 4.10 -15.92
C ILE A 75 2.25 3.69 -15.80
N ILE A 76 1.61 3.38 -16.92
CA ILE A 76 0.23 2.86 -16.95
C ILE A 76 0.24 1.34 -16.79
N TYR A 77 1.17 0.68 -17.47
CA TYR A 77 1.27 -0.79 -17.53
C TYR A 77 2.65 -1.25 -17.10
N CYS A 78 2.72 -2.41 -16.47
CA CYS A 78 4.00 -3.06 -16.22
C CYS A 78 4.47 -3.84 -17.45
N LYS A 79 5.07 -3.13 -18.41
CA LYS A 79 5.54 -3.72 -19.68
C LYS A 79 6.70 -4.70 -19.50
N ASN A 80 7.50 -4.51 -18.46
CA ASN A 80 8.73 -5.27 -18.23
C ASN A 80 8.56 -6.39 -17.19
N CYS A 81 7.39 -6.56 -16.58
CA CYS A 81 7.22 -7.48 -15.45
C CYS A 81 7.43 -8.97 -15.81
N GLY A 82 7.00 -9.41 -17.01
CA GLY A 82 7.18 -10.79 -17.44
C GLY A 82 6.47 -11.82 -16.54
N LYS A 83 6.98 -13.05 -16.51
CA LYS A 83 6.49 -14.12 -15.64
C LYS A 83 7.65 -14.79 -14.92
N GLY A 84 7.42 -15.33 -13.73
CA GLY A 84 8.49 -15.90 -12.94
C GLY A 84 8.05 -16.56 -11.64
N ASP A 85 9.06 -16.90 -10.84
CA ASP A 85 8.91 -17.46 -9.50
C ASP A 85 9.77 -16.62 -8.54
N ALA A 86 9.11 -15.76 -7.78
CA ALA A 86 9.72 -14.85 -6.81
C ALA A 86 9.78 -15.54 -5.43
N TYR A 87 10.77 -16.42 -5.26
CA TYR A 87 11.04 -17.18 -4.03
C TYR A 87 9.86 -18.05 -3.55
N GLY A 88 9.22 -18.76 -4.47
CA GLY A 88 8.06 -19.62 -4.24
C GLY A 88 6.74 -18.98 -4.68
N HIS A 89 6.72 -17.67 -4.93
CA HIS A 89 5.55 -16.96 -5.45
C HIS A 89 5.58 -16.93 -6.99
N LYS A 90 4.72 -17.72 -7.63
CA LYS A 90 4.58 -17.70 -9.09
C LYS A 90 3.69 -16.54 -9.53
N TYR A 91 4.18 -15.75 -10.50
CA TYR A 91 3.44 -14.64 -11.08
C TYR A 91 3.52 -14.67 -12.61
N ASP A 92 2.51 -14.11 -13.27
CA ASP A 92 2.48 -13.94 -14.73
C ASP A 92 1.87 -12.58 -15.10
N TYR A 93 2.75 -11.65 -15.44
CA TYR A 93 2.46 -10.35 -16.03
C TYR A 93 3.08 -10.25 -17.43
N SER A 94 3.28 -11.39 -18.10
CA SER A 94 3.92 -11.46 -19.42
C SER A 94 3.09 -10.82 -20.53
N SER A 95 1.81 -10.50 -20.25
CA SER A 95 0.95 -9.74 -21.14
C SER A 95 1.46 -8.32 -21.40
N GLY A 96 2.16 -7.72 -20.43
CA GLY A 96 2.55 -6.30 -20.46
C GLY A 96 1.36 -5.32 -20.44
N HIS A 97 0.14 -5.81 -20.22
CA HIS A 97 -1.11 -5.05 -20.20
C HIS A 97 -1.74 -4.93 -18.80
N ASP A 98 -1.10 -5.54 -17.80
CA ASP A 98 -1.45 -5.39 -16.40
C ASP A 98 -1.22 -3.94 -15.96
N THR A 99 -2.29 -3.28 -15.55
CA THR A 99 -2.23 -1.88 -15.11
C THR A 99 -1.43 -1.79 -13.83
N TYR A 100 -0.48 -0.85 -13.78
CA TYR A 100 0.34 -0.67 -12.59
C TYR A 100 -0.52 -0.28 -11.37
N GLN A 101 -1.53 0.58 -11.56
CA GLN A 101 -2.57 0.76 -10.56
C GLN A 101 -3.35 -0.55 -10.36
N GLY A 102 -3.28 -1.09 -9.15
CA GLY A 102 -3.92 -2.34 -8.74
C GLY A 102 -3.00 -3.56 -8.77
N LEU A 103 -1.83 -3.47 -9.42
CA LEU A 103 -0.87 -4.56 -9.52
C LEU A 103 -0.33 -4.92 -8.14
N GLU A 104 -0.46 -6.19 -7.76
CA GLU A 104 0.20 -6.75 -6.58
C GLU A 104 1.68 -6.94 -6.92
N PHE A 105 2.56 -6.34 -6.12
CA PHE A 105 4.00 -6.35 -6.38
C PHE A 105 4.81 -6.77 -5.16
N VAL A 106 4.14 -7.06 -4.05
CA VAL A 106 4.75 -7.55 -2.81
C VAL A 106 3.95 -8.75 -2.35
N TRP A 107 4.66 -9.85 -2.11
CA TRP A 107 4.04 -11.14 -1.83
C TRP A 107 4.62 -11.81 -0.60
N ASP A 108 3.71 -12.45 0.13
CA ASP A 108 3.98 -13.51 1.08
C ASP A 108 4.94 -13.16 2.23
N ILE A 109 4.98 -11.88 2.64
CA ILE A 109 5.81 -11.47 3.78
C ILE A 109 5.20 -12.04 5.08
N LYS A 110 5.97 -12.85 5.80
CA LYS A 110 5.59 -13.47 7.07
C LYS A 110 5.83 -12.52 8.24
N LYS A 111 4.82 -12.38 9.10
CA LYS A 111 4.96 -11.67 10.38
C LYS A 111 5.83 -12.49 11.32
N SER A 112 6.98 -11.95 11.69
CA SER A 112 7.91 -12.51 12.67
C SER A 112 7.91 -11.68 13.96
N GLY A 113 7.70 -12.36 15.09
CA GLY A 113 7.74 -11.77 16.43
C GLY A 113 6.54 -10.89 16.81
N SER A 114 6.71 -10.20 17.94
CA SER A 114 5.73 -9.28 18.52
C SER A 114 6.16 -7.83 18.35
N ALA A 115 5.20 -6.90 18.48
CA ALA A 115 5.51 -5.47 18.48
C ALA A 115 6.31 -5.08 19.73
N ASP A 116 7.36 -4.29 19.56
CA ASP A 116 8.04 -3.58 20.64
C ASP A 116 7.42 -2.18 20.77
N LYS A 117 6.25 -2.17 21.39
CA LYS A 117 5.46 -0.93 21.60
C LYS A 117 6.18 0.06 22.50
N SER A 118 7.11 -0.40 23.34
CA SER A 118 7.89 0.48 24.22
C SER A 118 8.86 1.37 23.45
N HIS A 119 9.22 0.98 22.22
CA HIS A 119 10.11 1.73 21.34
C HIS A 119 9.42 2.14 20.03
N GLY A 120 8.08 2.15 20.03
CA GLY A 120 7.27 2.54 18.88
C GLY A 120 7.46 1.67 17.65
N LYS A 121 7.85 0.40 17.81
CA LYS A 121 8.09 -0.55 16.71
C LYS A 121 7.00 -1.61 16.65
N GLY A 122 6.52 -1.88 15.44
CA GLY A 122 5.66 -3.02 15.17
C GLY A 122 6.41 -4.34 15.08
N PRO A 123 5.68 -5.44 14.80
CA PRO A 123 6.30 -6.72 14.50
C PRO A 123 7.12 -6.61 13.22
N VAL A 124 8.14 -7.45 13.10
CA VAL A 124 8.95 -7.53 11.88
C VAL A 124 8.18 -8.38 10.87
N TYR A 125 8.31 -8.05 9.58
CA TYR A 125 7.78 -8.82 8.47
C TYR A 125 8.95 -9.24 7.58
N THR A 126 9.12 -10.54 7.32
CA THR A 126 10.27 -11.13 6.60
C THR A 126 9.82 -12.18 5.58
N GLU A 127 10.76 -12.76 4.83
CA GLU A 127 10.55 -13.93 3.94
C GLU A 127 9.65 -13.70 2.71
N GLY A 128 9.25 -12.46 2.44
CA GLY A 128 8.48 -12.15 1.24
C GLY A 128 9.36 -11.77 0.05
N SER A 129 8.68 -11.49 -1.06
CA SER A 129 9.28 -11.02 -2.30
C SER A 129 8.63 -9.73 -2.78
N VAL A 130 9.39 -8.92 -3.51
CA VAL A 130 8.91 -7.68 -4.13
C VAL A 130 9.37 -7.62 -5.58
N LEU A 131 8.45 -7.32 -6.49
CA LEU A 131 8.70 -7.06 -7.91
C LEU A 131 8.93 -5.58 -8.13
N ASN A 132 10.01 -5.23 -8.81
CA ASN A 132 10.23 -3.90 -9.35
C ASN A 132 9.54 -3.80 -10.72
N PRO A 133 8.47 -2.98 -10.86
CA PRO A 133 7.72 -2.87 -12.10
C PRO A 133 8.48 -2.16 -13.23
N HIS A 134 9.59 -1.48 -12.93
CA HIS A 134 10.40 -0.79 -13.94
C HIS A 134 11.28 -1.73 -14.74
N ASP A 135 11.85 -2.76 -14.10
CA ASP A 135 12.77 -3.71 -14.73
C ASP A 135 12.30 -5.17 -14.73
N GLY A 136 11.19 -5.46 -14.04
CA GLY A 136 10.63 -6.80 -13.90
C GLY A 136 11.41 -7.74 -12.99
N LYS A 137 12.43 -7.24 -12.29
CA LYS A 137 13.23 -8.04 -11.36
C LYS A 137 12.55 -8.11 -10.01
N PHE A 138 12.75 -9.21 -9.30
CA PHE A 138 12.27 -9.39 -7.94
C PHE A 138 13.42 -9.48 -6.94
N TYR A 139 13.11 -9.10 -5.71
CA TYR A 139 14.04 -9.02 -4.59
C TYR A 139 13.38 -9.58 -3.34
N HIS A 140 14.17 -10.00 -2.35
CA HIS A 140 13.63 -10.28 -1.04
C HIS A 140 13.14 -8.99 -0.40
N VAL A 141 12.10 -9.06 0.41
CA VAL A 141 11.59 -7.90 1.14
C VAL A 141 11.44 -8.17 2.62
N LYS A 142 11.76 -7.17 3.43
CA LYS A 142 11.37 -7.10 4.83
C LYS A 142 10.76 -5.74 5.15
N ALA A 143 9.90 -5.70 6.15
CA ALA A 143 9.27 -4.46 6.60
C ALA A 143 9.09 -4.43 8.11
N GLN A 144 9.03 -3.24 8.69
CA GLN A 144 8.66 -3.04 10.09
C GLN A 144 8.01 -1.66 10.23
N THR A 145 6.87 -1.60 10.90
CA THR A 145 6.32 -0.29 11.25
C THR A 145 7.14 0.34 12.37
N ILE A 146 7.33 1.64 12.30
CA ILE A 146 8.12 2.44 13.25
C ILE A 146 7.33 3.71 13.58
N GLU A 147 7.80 4.50 14.54
CA GLU A 147 7.15 5.74 14.98
C GLU A 147 5.68 5.49 15.35
N ASP A 148 5.42 4.50 16.21
CA ASP A 148 4.08 4.09 16.66
C ASP A 148 3.14 3.72 15.49
N GLY A 149 3.75 3.28 14.39
CA GLY A 149 3.07 2.89 13.17
C GLY A 149 2.74 4.04 12.23
N ASP A 150 3.24 5.26 12.45
CA ASP A 150 3.12 6.36 11.48
C ASP A 150 4.00 6.19 10.24
N LYS A 151 5.06 5.38 10.35
CA LYS A 151 5.89 5.01 9.21
C LYS A 151 6.05 3.50 9.10
N VAL A 152 6.40 3.05 7.91
CA VAL A 152 6.92 1.70 7.67
C VAL A 152 8.28 1.81 7.02
N TYR A 153 9.26 1.16 7.65
CA TYR A 153 10.54 0.85 7.03
C TYR A 153 10.35 -0.36 6.13
N VAL A 154 10.84 -0.27 4.90
CA VAL A 154 10.81 -1.34 3.90
C VAL A 154 12.20 -1.50 3.32
N ARG A 155 12.66 -2.74 3.17
CA ARG A 155 13.92 -3.03 2.47
C ARG A 155 13.69 -4.08 1.40
N ALA A 156 14.05 -3.74 0.16
CA ALA A 156 14.21 -4.67 -0.95
C ALA A 156 15.69 -5.03 -1.09
N PHE A 157 16.05 -6.32 -1.20
CA PHE A 157 17.45 -6.73 -1.19
C PHE A 157 17.72 -8.02 -1.97
N TRP A 158 18.97 -8.14 -2.41
CA TRP A 158 19.56 -9.38 -2.93
C TRP A 158 20.94 -9.59 -2.29
N GLY A 159 21.04 -10.60 -1.42
CA GLY A 159 22.25 -10.80 -0.61
C GLY A 159 22.48 -9.62 0.34
N PHE A 160 23.68 -9.03 0.30
CA PHE A 160 24.05 -7.88 1.13
C PHE A 160 23.64 -6.52 0.52
N LEU A 161 23.33 -6.48 -0.78
CA LEU A 161 22.91 -5.26 -1.48
C LEU A 161 21.40 -5.06 -1.33
N GLY A 162 20.96 -3.82 -1.17
CA GLY A 162 19.53 -3.51 -1.11
C GLY A 162 19.27 -2.02 -1.05
N LYS A 163 17.98 -1.67 -1.16
CA LYS A 163 17.46 -0.32 -1.00
C LYS A 163 16.53 -0.30 0.20
N ASP A 164 16.72 0.70 1.05
CA ASP A 164 15.85 1.00 2.16
C ASP A 164 14.90 2.14 1.76
N GLU A 165 13.65 2.07 2.21
CA GLU A 165 12.64 3.09 2.02
C GLU A 165 11.80 3.28 3.28
N TYR A 166 11.24 4.48 3.43
CA TYR A 166 10.37 4.84 4.54
C TYR A 166 9.06 5.41 3.99
N TRP A 167 7.96 4.73 4.22
CA TRP A 167 6.64 5.18 3.74
C TRP A 167 5.80 5.69 4.90
N GLN A 168 5.03 6.73 4.64
CA GLN A 168 4.21 7.39 5.65
C GLN A 168 2.79 6.84 5.63
N ARG A 169 2.21 6.53 6.79
CA ARG A 169 0.84 6.02 6.86
C ARG A 169 -0.14 7.11 6.47
N ILE A 170 -1.15 6.76 5.67
CA ILE A 170 -2.29 7.63 5.39
C ILE A 170 -3.61 6.92 5.69
N PRO A 171 -4.68 7.65 6.08
CA PRO A 171 -6.00 7.08 6.24
C PRO A 171 -6.55 6.49 4.93
N LYS A 172 -7.36 5.43 5.03
CA LYS A 172 -8.04 4.83 3.87
C LYS A 172 -8.91 5.86 3.10
N SER A 173 -9.58 6.76 3.82
CA SER A 173 -10.37 7.84 3.23
C SER A 173 -9.50 8.74 2.36
N GLN A 174 -8.33 9.14 2.86
CA GLN A 174 -7.37 9.95 2.11
C GLN A 174 -6.83 9.21 0.89
N ALA A 175 -6.43 7.94 1.05
CA ALA A 175 -5.99 7.12 -0.07
C ALA A 175 -7.06 7.06 -1.18
N ASN A 176 -8.33 6.88 -0.82
CA ASN A 176 -9.44 6.86 -1.79
C ASN A 176 -9.63 8.19 -2.50
N LYS A 177 -9.51 9.33 -1.80
CA LYS A 177 -9.54 10.67 -2.41
C LYS A 177 -8.38 10.83 -3.40
N ILE A 178 -7.16 10.49 -3.01
CA ILE A 178 -5.98 10.51 -3.90
C ILE A 178 -6.23 9.64 -5.14
N LYS A 179 -6.81 8.45 -4.97
CA LYS A 179 -7.14 7.57 -6.10
C LYS A 179 -8.15 8.22 -7.06
N TRP A 180 -9.13 8.92 -6.52
CA TRP A 180 -10.15 9.59 -7.31
C TRP A 180 -9.58 10.78 -8.10
N GLU A 181 -8.80 11.63 -7.44
CA GLU A 181 -8.25 12.86 -8.05
C GLU A 181 -7.02 12.61 -8.93
N CYS A 182 -6.15 11.68 -8.54
CA CYS A 182 -4.84 11.48 -9.17
C CYS A 182 -4.67 10.12 -9.88
N GLY A 183 -5.55 9.15 -9.61
CA GLY A 183 -5.40 7.78 -10.09
C GLY A 183 -5.88 7.57 -11.53
N LEU A 184 -5.48 6.44 -12.12
CA LEU A 184 -5.94 6.06 -13.46
C LEU A 184 -7.47 5.98 -13.52
N THR A 185 -8.02 6.65 -14.53
CA THR A 185 -9.44 6.56 -14.91
C THR A 185 -9.76 5.19 -15.51
N LYS A 186 -11.05 4.93 -15.75
CA LYS A 186 -11.52 3.71 -16.43
C LYS A 186 -10.95 3.56 -17.85
N ASP A 187 -10.67 4.68 -18.50
CA ASP A 187 -10.07 4.73 -19.83
C ASP A 187 -8.55 4.58 -19.80
N LYS A 188 -7.97 4.31 -18.62
CA LYS A 188 -6.53 4.13 -18.39
C LYS A 188 -5.70 5.36 -18.76
N ILE A 189 -6.25 6.53 -18.46
CA ILE A 189 -5.61 7.84 -18.63
C ILE A 189 -5.56 8.50 -17.26
N TYR A 190 -4.45 9.18 -16.93
CA TYR A 190 -4.38 9.98 -15.71
C TYR A 190 -5.17 11.29 -15.89
N PRO A 191 -5.86 11.81 -14.86
CA PRO A 191 -6.75 12.97 -14.99
C PRO A 191 -6.08 14.24 -15.53
N TYR A 192 -4.77 14.37 -15.35
CA TYR A 192 -3.97 15.49 -15.84
C TYR A 192 -3.37 15.29 -17.25
N GLN A 193 -3.70 14.19 -17.93
CA GLN A 193 -3.18 13.84 -19.26
C GLN A 193 -4.26 13.75 -20.34
N ASP A 194 -3.86 13.97 -21.58
CA ASP A 194 -4.65 13.54 -22.75
C ASP A 194 -4.39 12.08 -23.13
N LYS A 195 -5.08 11.59 -24.17
CA LYS A 195 -4.95 10.21 -24.69
C LYS A 195 -3.54 9.85 -25.20
N SER A 196 -2.71 10.86 -25.51
CA SER A 196 -1.32 10.64 -25.94
C SER A 196 -0.36 10.54 -24.76
N GLY A 197 -0.83 10.78 -23.52
CA GLY A 197 -0.01 10.87 -22.32
C GLY A 197 0.64 12.24 -22.11
N LYS A 198 0.30 13.24 -22.93
CA LYS A 198 0.77 14.61 -22.73
C LYS A 198 0.05 15.22 -21.53
N ILE A 199 0.81 15.86 -20.64
CA ILE A 199 0.25 16.60 -19.51
C ILE A 199 -0.47 17.85 -20.05
N ILE A 200 -1.78 17.91 -19.81
CA ILE A 200 -2.66 19.03 -20.19
C ILE A 200 -3.08 19.86 -18.98
N ASP A 201 -3.00 19.30 -17.78
CA ASP A 201 -3.25 20.00 -16.52
C ASP A 201 -1.98 19.98 -15.65
N GLN A 202 -1.21 21.07 -15.71
CA GLN A 202 0.04 21.20 -14.97
C GLN A 202 -0.18 21.40 -13.47
N GLU A 203 -1.32 21.99 -13.09
CA GLU A 203 -1.64 22.27 -11.70
C GLU A 203 -1.98 20.97 -10.97
N LEU A 204 -2.89 20.17 -11.54
CA LEU A 204 -3.24 18.87 -10.98
C LEU A 204 -2.05 17.90 -10.99
N TRP A 205 -1.23 17.91 -12.05
CA TRP A 205 0.01 17.13 -12.06
C TRP A 205 0.93 17.49 -10.88
N LYS A 206 1.15 18.79 -10.66
CA LYS A 206 1.97 19.28 -9.54
C LYS A 206 1.36 18.91 -8.20
N GLU A 207 0.05 19.03 -8.05
CA GLU A 207 -0.65 18.65 -6.82
C GLU A 207 -0.44 17.17 -6.51
N CYS A 208 -0.73 16.28 -7.46
CA CYS A 208 -0.57 14.84 -7.29
C CYS A 208 0.88 14.42 -6.98
N SER A 209 1.84 15.05 -7.65
CA SER A 209 3.27 14.68 -7.53
C SER A 209 3.98 15.32 -6.32
N THR A 210 3.49 16.41 -5.74
CA THR A 210 4.25 17.16 -4.70
C THR A 210 3.49 17.56 -3.45
N ARG A 211 2.15 17.50 -3.41
CA ARG A 211 1.37 17.81 -2.20
C ARG A 211 1.76 16.89 -1.05
N ASP A 212 2.04 17.44 0.11
CA ASP A 212 2.31 16.66 1.31
C ASP A 212 0.99 16.11 1.87
N PHE A 213 0.51 14.98 1.33
CA PHE A 213 -0.77 14.40 1.73
C PHE A 213 -0.85 13.93 3.19
N VAL A 214 0.27 13.94 3.91
CA VAL A 214 0.31 13.62 5.35
C VAL A 214 0.01 14.87 6.17
N LYS A 215 0.61 16.02 5.81
CA LYS A 215 0.39 17.30 6.50
C LYS A 215 -0.82 18.06 6.01
N ASP A 216 -1.17 17.90 4.75
CA ASP A 216 -2.26 18.61 4.07
C ASP A 216 -3.11 17.60 3.26
N PRO A 217 -4.02 16.85 3.92
CA PRO A 217 -4.90 15.88 3.27
C PRO A 217 -5.86 16.54 2.25
N LEU A 218 -6.45 15.74 1.37
CA LEU A 218 -7.52 16.14 0.44
C LEU A 218 -8.88 16.10 1.16
#